data_AF-A0A0H1BG07-F1
#
_entry.id   AF-A0A0H1BG07-F1
#
_cell.length_a   1.000
_cell.length_b   1.000
_cell.length_c   1.000
_cell.angle_alpha   90.00
_cell.angle_beta   90.00
_cell.angle_gamma   90.00
#
_symmetry.space_group_name_H-M   'P 1'
#
loop_
_entity.id
_entity.type
_entity.pdbx_description
1 polymer ?
#
loop_
_entity_poly.entity_id
_entity_poly.type
_entity_poly.pdbx_seq_one_letter_code
_entity_poly.pdbx_strand_id
1 'polypeptide(L)'
;MPPLSPQSIESIFATNHVGHHILTVLLLPLLHSTIIHFADATSTRIVFTTSSLHRLCRELDVNLLAPSEASPTKSACYDGIWRYGRSKLANILFTRELNRRLMEGGLREVLASAVNGEGGRRNGSVVDDNGADDEASKHIYVNSFFPGNIATDQMNIWKGYLGTVLGKAFKLFFSMTGQSTQDAAATALYLAASGDIVEGGGVRGQYFVPVAKREETSRIAGDMELARQLWDWTDRKVAEVLGDDWQRNAVSEGIC
;
A
#
# COMPACT_ATOMS: atom_id res chain seq x y z
N MET A 1 -10.99 -23.63 -2.38
CA MET A 1 -11.27 -22.17 -2.33
C MET A 1 -10.05 -21.45 -1.78
N PRO A 2 -9.84 -20.16 -2.11
CA PRO A 2 -8.86 -19.32 -1.44
C PRO A 2 -9.00 -19.38 0.08
N PRO A 3 -7.90 -19.30 0.86
CA PRO A 3 -8.00 -18.95 2.27
C PRO A 3 -8.54 -17.51 2.40
N LEU A 4 -9.57 -17.33 3.22
CA LEU A 4 -10.17 -16.03 3.53
C LEU A 4 -9.80 -15.60 4.96
N SER A 5 -9.74 -14.28 5.19
CA SER A 5 -9.69 -13.68 6.52
C SER A 5 -11.05 -13.83 7.24
N PRO A 6 -11.13 -13.57 8.56
CA PRO A 6 -12.41 -13.54 9.27
C PRO A 6 -13.42 -12.54 8.69
N GLN A 7 -12.93 -11.50 7.98
CA GLN A 7 -13.74 -10.49 7.29
C GLN A 7 -14.11 -10.90 5.86
N SER A 8 -13.93 -12.17 5.49
CA SER A 8 -14.24 -12.69 4.15
C SER A 8 -13.48 -12.00 3.00
N ILE A 9 -12.23 -11.59 3.25
CA ILE A 9 -11.32 -11.05 2.23
C ILE A 9 -10.25 -12.11 1.93
N GLU A 10 -9.81 -12.25 0.68
CA GLU A 10 -8.68 -13.12 0.34
C GLU A 10 -7.47 -12.82 1.25
N SER A 11 -6.95 -13.83 1.95
CA SER A 11 -6.11 -13.61 3.13
C SER A 11 -4.77 -12.93 2.82
N ILE A 12 -4.18 -13.18 1.65
CA ILE A 12 -2.95 -12.50 1.22
C ILE A 12 -3.25 -11.03 0.98
N PHE A 13 -4.35 -10.71 0.30
CA PHE A 13 -4.78 -9.34 0.06
C PHE A 13 -5.15 -8.60 1.35
N ALA A 14 -5.89 -9.26 2.25
CA ALA A 14 -6.26 -8.72 3.55
C ALA A 14 -5.01 -8.30 4.36
N THR A 15 -3.99 -9.15 4.38
CA THR A 15 -2.75 -8.91 5.14
C THR A 15 -1.86 -7.87 4.47
N ASN A 16 -1.55 -8.07 3.18
CA ASN A 16 -0.52 -7.31 2.50
C ASN A 16 -0.99 -5.92 2.05
N HIS A 17 -2.30 -5.73 1.89
CA HIS A 17 -2.88 -4.49 1.38
C HIS A 17 -3.87 -3.86 2.36
N VAL A 18 -5.00 -4.52 2.67
CA VAL A 18 -6.08 -3.91 3.49
C VAL A 18 -5.58 -3.50 4.88
N GLY A 19 -4.86 -4.38 5.57
CA GLY A 19 -4.27 -4.05 6.88
C GLY A 19 -3.28 -2.89 6.82
N HIS A 20 -2.48 -2.81 5.75
CA HIS A 20 -1.53 -1.71 5.55
C HIS A 20 -2.24 -0.40 5.18
N HIS A 21 -3.34 -0.47 4.43
CA HIS A 21 -4.18 0.67 4.14
C HIS A 21 -4.73 1.26 5.45
N ILE A 22 -5.36 0.44 6.29
CA ILE A 22 -5.89 0.87 7.59
C ILE A 22 -4.77 1.48 8.44
N LEU A 23 -3.68 0.74 8.66
CA LEU A 23 -2.56 1.21 9.48
C LEU A 23 -2.04 2.58 8.99
N THR A 24 -1.89 2.74 7.68
CA THR A 24 -1.40 4.00 7.11
C THR A 24 -2.37 5.15 7.37
N VAL A 25 -3.66 4.95 7.08
CA VAL A 25 -4.69 5.99 7.27
C VAL A 25 -4.77 6.41 8.73
N LEU A 26 -4.71 5.46 9.67
CA LEU A 26 -4.77 5.78 11.10
C LEU A 26 -3.51 6.50 11.63
N LEU A 27 -2.34 6.27 11.04
CA LEU A 27 -1.09 6.93 11.44
C LEU A 27 -0.85 8.28 10.76
N LEU A 28 -1.56 8.60 9.68
CA LEU A 28 -1.36 9.85 8.94
C LEU A 28 -1.52 11.13 9.79
N PRO A 29 -2.51 11.26 10.68
CA PRO A 29 -2.63 12.40 11.57
C PRO A 29 -1.39 12.60 12.46
N LEU A 30 -0.80 11.52 12.96
CA LEU A 30 0.43 11.57 13.76
C LEU A 30 1.64 12.00 12.91
N LEU A 31 1.78 11.46 11.70
CA LEU A 31 2.85 11.84 10.78
C LEU A 31 2.77 13.31 10.37
N HIS A 32 1.55 13.81 10.20
CA HIS A 32 1.26 15.22 9.90
C HIS A 32 1.56 16.12 11.10
N SER A 33 1.04 15.77 12.27
CA SER A 33 1.29 16.43 13.56
C SER A 33 2.78 16.53 13.89
N THR A 34 3.56 15.50 13.55
CA THR A 34 5.02 15.50 13.71
C THR A 34 5.69 16.64 12.92
N ILE A 35 5.24 16.91 11.70
CA ILE A 35 5.79 17.99 10.86
C ILE A 35 5.45 19.36 11.43
N ILE A 36 4.25 19.50 12.01
CA ILE A 36 3.77 20.77 12.57
C ILE A 36 4.47 21.11 13.89
N HIS A 37 4.62 20.14 14.79
CA HIS A 37 5.05 20.42 16.16
C HIS A 37 6.56 20.32 16.38
N PHE A 38 7.30 19.60 15.54
CA PHE A 38 8.74 19.43 15.71
C PHE A 38 9.50 20.23 14.65
N ALA A 39 10.15 21.33 15.05
CA ALA A 39 10.88 22.21 14.14
C ALA A 39 12.01 21.50 13.35
N ASP A 40 12.60 20.45 13.93
CA ASP A 40 13.65 19.65 13.28
C ASP A 40 13.08 18.62 12.28
N ALA A 41 11.77 18.35 12.31
CA ALA A 41 11.09 17.40 11.45
C ALA A 41 10.44 18.11 10.25
N THR A 42 11.23 18.37 9.22
CA THR A 42 10.74 19.09 8.02
C THR A 42 9.83 18.27 7.11
N SER A 43 9.73 16.96 7.34
CA SER A 43 8.97 16.03 6.49
C SER A 43 8.91 14.62 7.09
N THR A 44 7.92 13.82 6.68
CA THR A 44 7.81 12.39 7.04
C THR A 44 7.81 11.50 5.80
N ARG A 45 8.03 10.19 5.99
CA ARG A 45 8.18 9.20 4.91
C ARG A 45 7.26 8.00 5.14
N ILE A 46 6.58 7.57 4.08
CA ILE A 46 5.83 6.32 4.02
C ILE A 46 6.39 5.50 2.87
N VAL A 47 6.88 4.30 3.17
CA VAL A 47 7.57 3.44 2.20
C VAL A 47 6.86 2.09 2.12
N PHE A 48 6.28 1.78 0.96
CA PHE A 48 5.58 0.51 0.74
C PHE A 48 6.47 -0.54 0.08
N THR A 49 6.56 -1.71 0.71
CA THR A 49 7.25 -2.87 0.16
C THR A 49 6.37 -3.64 -0.85
N THR A 50 6.85 -3.74 -2.08
CA THR A 50 6.19 -4.37 -3.23
C THR A 50 6.96 -5.62 -3.69
N SER A 51 6.76 -6.08 -4.93
CA SER A 51 7.46 -7.23 -5.52
C SER A 51 7.50 -7.13 -7.03
N SER A 52 8.53 -7.68 -7.69
CA SER A 52 8.55 -7.88 -9.15
C SER A 52 7.35 -8.68 -9.67
N LEU A 53 6.74 -9.52 -8.83
CA LEU A 53 5.53 -10.28 -9.15
C LEU A 53 4.29 -9.40 -9.42
N HIS A 54 4.31 -8.10 -9.06
CA HIS A 54 3.26 -7.17 -9.47
C HIS A 54 3.13 -7.11 -11.01
N ARG A 55 4.24 -7.31 -11.75
CA ARG A 55 4.25 -7.28 -13.22
C ARG A 55 3.50 -8.44 -13.87
N LEU A 56 3.28 -9.54 -13.14
CA LEU A 56 2.50 -10.68 -13.63
C LEU A 56 1.01 -10.37 -13.61
N CYS A 57 0.57 -9.43 -12.77
CA CYS A 57 -0.82 -9.03 -12.67
C CYS A 57 -1.17 -8.11 -13.85
N ARG A 58 -1.99 -8.62 -14.78
CA ARG A 58 -2.51 -7.87 -15.94
C ARG A 58 -3.90 -7.27 -15.69
N GLU A 59 -4.58 -7.74 -14.65
CA GLU A 59 -5.92 -7.32 -14.26
C GLU A 59 -6.03 -7.40 -12.73
N LEU A 60 -6.66 -6.38 -12.13
CA LEU A 60 -7.06 -6.39 -10.73
C LEU A 60 -8.58 -6.18 -10.70
N ASP A 61 -9.32 -7.28 -10.66
CA ASP A 61 -10.75 -7.23 -10.41
C ASP A 61 -10.98 -7.23 -8.90
N VAL A 62 -11.41 -6.08 -8.39
CA VAL A 62 -11.68 -5.90 -6.96
C VAL A 62 -12.83 -6.78 -6.45
N ASN A 63 -13.72 -7.24 -7.33
CA ASN A 63 -14.81 -8.15 -6.98
C ASN A 63 -14.32 -9.57 -6.70
N LEU A 64 -13.15 -9.95 -7.24
CA LEU A 64 -12.52 -11.25 -6.99
C LEU A 64 -11.67 -11.29 -5.72
N LEU A 65 -11.64 -10.20 -4.94
CA LEU A 65 -10.94 -10.10 -3.65
C LEU A 65 -11.84 -10.51 -2.47
N ALA A 66 -13.15 -10.65 -2.72
CA ALA A 66 -14.17 -11.22 -1.84
C ALA A 66 -14.58 -12.61 -2.35
N PRO A 67 -15.27 -13.45 -1.55
CA PRO A 67 -15.74 -14.75 -2.00
C PRO A 67 -16.50 -14.65 -3.33
N SER A 68 -15.93 -15.28 -4.36
CA SER A 68 -16.55 -15.46 -5.66
C SER A 68 -17.02 -16.90 -5.76
N GLU A 69 -18.26 -17.11 -6.19
CA GLU A 69 -18.86 -18.41 -6.52
C GLU A 69 -18.08 -19.16 -7.62
N ALA A 70 -17.14 -18.50 -8.30
CA ALA A 70 -16.37 -19.09 -9.39
C ALA A 70 -15.30 -20.08 -8.86
N SER A 71 -15.41 -21.33 -9.31
CA SER A 71 -14.40 -22.36 -9.08
C SER A 71 -13.03 -21.91 -9.63
N PRO A 72 -11.90 -22.15 -8.90
CA PRO A 72 -10.59 -21.79 -9.40
C PRO A 72 -10.30 -22.53 -10.70
N THR A 73 -10.20 -21.80 -11.81
CA THR A 73 -9.86 -22.36 -13.13
C THR A 73 -8.37 -22.66 -13.28
N LYS A 74 -7.54 -22.23 -12.31
CA LYS A 74 -6.07 -22.35 -12.32
C LYS A 74 -5.60 -23.31 -11.23
N SER A 75 -4.48 -23.99 -11.48
CA SER A 75 -3.79 -24.78 -10.45
C SER A 75 -3.44 -23.89 -9.24
N ALA A 76 -3.56 -24.47 -8.04
CA ALA A 76 -3.38 -23.78 -6.76
C ALA A 76 -2.03 -23.04 -6.64
N CYS A 77 -1.00 -23.54 -7.31
CA CYS A 77 0.33 -22.93 -7.34
C CYS A 77 0.35 -21.60 -8.09
N TYR A 78 -0.27 -21.57 -9.28
CA TYR A 78 -0.40 -20.36 -10.08
C TYR A 78 -1.30 -19.37 -9.35
N ASP A 79 -2.43 -19.83 -8.83
CA ASP A 79 -3.41 -19.03 -8.10
C ASP A 79 -2.78 -18.26 -6.91
N GLY A 80 -1.89 -18.89 -6.14
CA GLY A 80 -1.11 -18.22 -5.08
C GLY A 80 -0.17 -17.11 -5.60
N ILE A 81 0.57 -17.37 -6.69
CA ILE A 81 1.43 -16.35 -7.33
C ILE A 81 0.59 -15.15 -7.78
N TRP A 82 -0.55 -15.41 -8.41
CA TRP A 82 -1.45 -14.37 -8.90
C TRP A 82 -2.03 -13.52 -7.76
N ARG A 83 -2.47 -14.13 -6.66
CA ARG A 83 -2.96 -13.40 -5.47
C ARG A 83 -1.89 -12.51 -4.84
N TYR A 84 -0.69 -13.05 -4.66
CA TYR A 84 0.43 -12.26 -4.16
C TYR A 84 0.80 -11.12 -5.12
N GLY A 85 0.83 -11.39 -6.43
CA GLY A 85 1.04 -10.36 -7.45
C GLY A 85 0.00 -9.24 -7.38
N ARG A 86 -1.29 -9.58 -7.18
CA ARG A 86 -2.38 -8.62 -6.99
C ARG A 86 -2.19 -7.76 -5.75
N SER A 87 -1.85 -8.35 -4.60
CA SER A 87 -1.61 -7.56 -3.39
C SER A 87 -0.42 -6.60 -3.54
N LYS A 88 0.60 -7.00 -4.31
CA LYS A 88 1.78 -6.16 -4.56
C LYS A 88 1.54 -5.08 -5.61
N LEU A 89 0.67 -5.34 -6.60
CA LEU A 89 0.14 -4.31 -7.49
C LEU A 89 -0.70 -3.28 -6.71
N ALA A 90 -1.57 -3.74 -5.81
CA ALA A 90 -2.40 -2.89 -4.98
C ALA A 90 -1.58 -1.92 -4.11
N ASN A 91 -0.44 -2.36 -3.57
CA ASN A 91 0.45 -1.46 -2.82
C ASN A 91 1.06 -0.34 -3.69
N ILE A 92 1.33 -0.59 -4.98
CA ILE A 92 1.81 0.47 -5.90
C ILE A 92 0.68 1.45 -6.22
N LEU A 93 -0.51 0.94 -6.53
CA LEU A 93 -1.70 1.77 -6.78
C LEU A 93 -2.02 2.65 -5.56
N PHE A 94 -1.99 2.06 -4.36
CA PHE A 94 -2.20 2.77 -3.11
C PHE A 94 -1.15 3.84 -2.83
N THR A 95 0.14 3.55 -3.09
CA THR A 95 1.21 4.54 -2.99
C THR A 95 0.89 5.77 -3.84
N ARG A 96 0.41 5.55 -5.08
CA ARG A 96 0.11 6.63 -6.02
C ARG A 96 -1.15 7.40 -5.64
N GLU A 97 -2.21 6.71 -5.24
CA GLU A 97 -3.45 7.34 -4.81
C GLU A 97 -3.29 8.10 -3.50
N LEU A 98 -2.59 7.54 -2.51
CA LEU A 98 -2.27 8.23 -1.27
C LEU A 98 -1.47 9.51 -1.56
N ASN A 99 -0.46 9.42 -2.42
CA ASN A 99 0.30 10.60 -2.84
C ASN A 99 -0.58 11.65 -3.53
N ARG A 100 -1.50 11.23 -4.42
CA ARG A 100 -2.43 12.15 -5.09
C ARG A 100 -3.30 12.88 -4.07
N ARG A 101 -3.94 12.15 -3.15
CA ARG A 101 -4.83 12.71 -2.13
C ARG A 101 -4.11 13.70 -1.21
N LEU A 102 -2.90 13.35 -0.76
CA LEU A 102 -2.05 14.24 0.06
C LEU A 102 -1.68 15.54 -0.66
N MET A 103 -1.50 15.49 -1.99
CA MET A 103 -1.13 16.66 -2.79
C MET A 103 -2.32 17.54 -3.17
N GLU A 104 -3.50 16.96 -3.38
CA GLU A 104 -4.67 17.69 -3.88
C GLU A 104 -5.56 18.25 -2.76
N GLY A 105 -5.67 17.55 -1.62
CA GLY A 105 -6.52 17.99 -0.51
C GLY A 105 -6.08 17.51 0.87
N GLY A 106 -4.80 17.11 0.98
CA GLY A 106 -4.15 16.76 2.24
C GLY A 106 -4.87 15.68 3.05
N LEU A 107 -4.77 15.77 4.37
CA LEU A 107 -5.45 14.84 5.28
C LEU A 107 -6.98 14.83 5.09
N ARG A 108 -7.58 15.96 4.72
CA ARG A 108 -9.04 16.04 4.57
C ARG A 108 -9.53 15.11 3.46
N GLU A 109 -8.81 15.05 2.34
CA GLU A 109 -9.12 14.17 1.21
C GLU A 109 -8.83 12.70 1.53
N VAL A 110 -7.79 12.41 2.32
CA VAL A 110 -7.47 11.05 2.75
C VAL A 110 -8.51 10.52 3.75
N LEU A 111 -8.96 11.36 4.67
CA LEU A 111 -9.94 11.01 5.72
C LEU A 111 -11.40 11.22 5.27
N ALA A 112 -11.63 11.51 3.98
CA ALA A 112 -12.97 11.58 3.42
C ALA A 112 -13.50 10.15 3.23
N SER A 113 -14.60 9.83 3.91
CA SER A 113 -15.23 8.51 3.76
C SER A 113 -15.82 8.35 2.35
N ALA A 114 -15.44 7.27 1.66
CA ALA A 114 -16.04 6.89 0.39
C ALA A 114 -17.55 6.55 0.50
N VAL A 115 -18.07 6.26 1.71
CA VAL A 115 -19.46 5.86 1.93
C VAL A 115 -20.42 7.05 1.86
N ASN A 116 -19.96 8.26 2.18
CA ASN A 116 -20.80 9.46 2.30
C ASN A 116 -20.88 10.29 0.99
N GLY A 117 -20.69 9.64 -0.16
CA GLY A 117 -20.60 10.26 -1.49
C GLY A 117 -21.87 10.93 -2.04
N GLU A 118 -22.99 10.95 -1.33
CA GLU A 118 -24.20 11.67 -1.75
C GLU A 118 -24.79 12.54 -0.63
N GLY A 119 -24.56 13.87 -0.70
CA GLY A 119 -25.49 14.87 -0.15
C GLY A 119 -25.48 15.19 1.36
N GLY A 120 -24.53 14.70 2.15
CA GLY A 120 -24.48 14.96 3.60
C GLY A 120 -23.88 16.32 3.99
N ARG A 121 -24.66 17.18 4.64
CA ARG A 121 -24.28 18.52 5.14
C ARG A 121 -23.22 18.40 6.25
N ARG A 122 -22.07 19.05 6.04
CA ARG A 122 -20.87 19.06 6.90
C ARG A 122 -21.15 19.64 8.29
N ASN A 123 -20.85 18.90 9.35
CA ASN A 123 -20.61 19.48 10.68
C ASN A 123 -19.61 18.58 11.45
N GLY A 124 -18.44 19.14 11.77
CA GLY A 124 -17.33 18.44 12.43
C GLY A 124 -16.00 18.68 11.71
N SER A 125 -15.46 19.91 11.80
CA SER A 125 -14.09 20.19 11.36
C SER A 125 -13.14 19.59 12.41
N VAL A 126 -12.38 18.58 12.00
CA VAL A 126 -11.20 18.04 12.73
C VAL A 126 -9.92 18.74 12.24
N VAL A 127 -10.04 19.69 11.31
CA VAL A 127 -8.93 20.41 10.68
C VAL A 127 -9.28 21.89 10.74
N ASP A 128 -8.43 22.68 11.41
CA ASP A 128 -8.60 24.13 11.51
C ASP A 128 -8.53 24.73 10.08
N ASP A 129 -9.46 25.63 9.77
CA ASP A 129 -9.72 26.17 8.42
C ASP A 129 -8.62 27.14 7.92
N ASN A 130 -7.43 27.08 8.53
CA ASN A 130 -6.27 27.86 8.13
C ASN A 130 -5.41 26.99 7.20
N GLY A 131 -5.30 27.36 5.92
CA GLY A 131 -4.59 26.60 4.88
C GLY A 131 -3.10 26.25 5.13
N ALA A 132 -2.57 26.54 6.32
CA ALA A 132 -1.26 26.07 6.78
C ALA A 132 -1.24 24.57 7.10
N ASP A 133 -2.34 23.98 7.58
CA ASP A 133 -2.41 22.55 7.90
C ASP A 133 -2.38 21.68 6.62
N ASP A 134 -2.89 22.18 5.50
CA ASP A 134 -2.83 21.45 4.23
C ASP A 134 -1.40 21.37 3.68
N GLU A 135 -0.57 22.40 3.91
CA GLU A 135 0.82 22.42 3.45
C GLU A 135 1.66 21.31 4.11
N ALA A 136 1.48 21.06 5.41
CA ALA A 136 2.21 19.98 6.10
C ALA A 136 1.94 18.59 5.46
N SER A 137 0.74 18.37 4.91
CA SER A 137 0.41 17.12 4.20
C SER A 137 1.28 16.91 2.96
N LYS A 138 1.69 17.99 2.28
CA LYS A 138 2.57 17.94 1.09
C LYS A 138 4.01 17.55 1.44
N HIS A 139 4.37 17.63 2.72
CA HIS A 139 5.65 17.19 3.28
C HIS A 139 5.64 15.72 3.76
N ILE A 140 4.55 14.99 3.53
CA ILE A 140 4.48 13.53 3.69
C ILE A 140 4.83 12.89 2.34
N TYR A 141 5.99 12.24 2.25
CA TYR A 141 6.45 11.63 1.00
C TYR A 141 6.14 10.15 0.99
N VAL A 142 5.46 9.71 -0.07
CA VAL A 142 5.00 8.33 -0.20
C VAL A 142 5.64 7.69 -1.43
N ASN A 143 6.39 6.62 -1.23
CA ASN A 143 7.03 5.87 -2.32
C ASN A 143 6.88 4.36 -2.09
N SER A 144 7.14 3.60 -3.15
CA SER A 144 7.13 2.15 -3.13
C SER A 144 8.44 1.59 -3.65
N PHE A 145 8.80 0.39 -3.22
CA PHE A 145 10.00 -0.27 -3.71
C PHE A 145 9.85 -1.77 -3.77
N PHE A 146 10.62 -2.40 -4.64
CA PHE A 146 10.85 -3.83 -4.65
C PHE A 146 12.19 -4.09 -3.96
N PRO A 147 12.25 -4.95 -2.91
CA PRO A 147 13.49 -5.20 -2.16
C PRO A 147 14.48 -6.12 -2.88
N GLY A 148 14.20 -6.58 -4.10
CA GLY A 148 15.07 -7.52 -4.80
C GLY A 148 14.67 -8.97 -4.62
N ASN A 149 15.31 -9.84 -5.39
CA ASN A 149 15.13 -11.29 -5.28
C ASN A 149 15.99 -11.79 -4.13
N ILE A 150 15.48 -11.77 -2.90
CA ILE A 150 16.18 -12.29 -1.73
C ILE A 150 15.64 -13.67 -1.40
N ALA A 151 16.52 -14.63 -1.10
CA ALA A 151 16.12 -15.91 -0.54
C ALA A 151 15.75 -15.75 0.95
N THR A 152 14.55 -15.24 1.26
CA THR A 152 14.03 -15.15 2.64
C THR A 152 13.24 -16.39 3.06
N ASP A 153 12.95 -16.53 4.35
CA ASP A 153 12.06 -17.58 4.87
C ASP A 153 10.62 -17.46 4.38
N GLN A 154 10.21 -16.29 3.90
CA GLN A 154 8.95 -16.07 3.18
C GLN A 154 8.86 -16.96 1.92
N MET A 155 10.01 -17.38 1.37
CA MET A 155 10.09 -18.34 0.27
C MET A 155 9.57 -19.73 0.67
N ASN A 156 9.56 -20.08 1.97
CA ASN A 156 9.05 -21.37 2.45
C ASN A 156 7.51 -21.45 2.37
N ILE A 157 6.79 -20.32 2.40
CA ILE A 157 5.34 -20.27 2.19
C ILE A 157 4.99 -20.80 0.78
N TRP A 158 5.85 -20.56 -0.20
CA TRP A 158 5.69 -21.08 -1.55
C TRP A 158 5.83 -22.60 -1.64
N LYS A 159 6.46 -23.28 -0.67
CA LYS A 159 6.42 -24.76 -0.64
C LYS A 159 5.00 -25.26 -0.37
N GLY A 160 4.23 -24.52 0.44
CA GLY A 160 2.82 -24.81 0.70
C GLY A 160 1.93 -24.58 -0.52
N TYR A 161 2.19 -23.55 -1.31
CA TYR A 161 1.41 -23.22 -2.52
C TYR A 161 1.87 -23.96 -3.79
N LEU A 162 3.17 -24.10 -4.01
CA LEU A 162 3.77 -24.66 -5.24
C LEU A 162 4.08 -26.17 -5.13
N GLY A 163 3.99 -26.75 -3.93
CA GLY A 163 4.47 -28.09 -3.64
C GLY A 163 6.00 -28.15 -3.47
N THR A 164 6.50 -29.21 -2.84
CA THR A 164 7.89 -29.31 -2.38
C THR A 164 8.93 -29.24 -3.51
N VAL A 165 8.64 -29.84 -4.68
CA VAL A 165 9.59 -29.90 -5.80
C VAL A 165 9.68 -28.55 -6.52
N LEU A 166 8.54 -27.98 -6.91
CA LEU A 166 8.50 -26.68 -7.60
C LEU A 166 8.89 -25.53 -6.66
N GLY A 167 8.51 -25.60 -5.38
CA GLY A 167 8.94 -24.64 -4.35
C GLY A 167 10.46 -24.67 -4.09
N LYS A 168 11.10 -25.84 -4.19
CA LYS A 168 12.57 -25.95 -4.12
C LYS A 168 13.24 -25.35 -5.37
N ALA A 169 12.70 -25.60 -6.56
CA ALA A 169 13.22 -25.02 -7.81
C ALA A 169 13.05 -23.49 -7.85
N PHE A 170 11.91 -22.97 -7.40
CA PHE A 170 11.64 -21.53 -7.28
C PHE A 170 12.58 -20.87 -6.27
N LYS A 171 12.81 -21.51 -5.11
CA LYS A 171 13.80 -21.04 -4.11
C LYS A 171 15.21 -21.03 -4.68
N LEU A 172 15.60 -22.04 -5.46
CA LEU A 172 16.91 -22.13 -6.09
C LEU A 172 17.12 -21.00 -7.13
N PHE A 173 16.10 -20.71 -7.95
CA PHE A 173 16.15 -19.62 -8.92
C PHE A 173 16.37 -18.25 -8.25
N PHE A 174 15.60 -17.93 -7.21
CA PHE A 174 15.76 -16.68 -6.45
C PHE A 174 17.10 -16.61 -5.70
N SER A 175 17.62 -17.76 -5.24
CA SER A 175 18.94 -17.83 -4.59
C SER A 175 20.09 -17.58 -5.55
N MET A 176 19.96 -17.93 -6.83
CA MET A 176 20.99 -17.69 -7.85
C MET A 176 20.98 -16.26 -8.40
N THR A 177 19.82 -15.59 -8.39
CA THR A 177 19.70 -14.15 -8.69
C THR A 177 19.74 -13.29 -7.42
N GLY A 178 20.26 -13.84 -6.33
CA GLY A 178 20.11 -13.36 -4.96
C GLY A 178 20.82 -12.04 -4.72
N GLN A 179 20.09 -10.97 -4.42
CA GLN A 179 20.67 -9.77 -3.81
C GLN A 179 20.91 -10.02 -2.31
N SER A 180 21.89 -9.32 -1.72
CA SER A 180 22.15 -9.45 -0.28
C SER A 180 20.99 -8.87 0.53
N THR A 181 20.88 -9.28 1.80
CA THR A 181 19.90 -8.67 2.72
C THR A 181 20.17 -7.19 2.94
N GLN A 182 21.44 -6.76 2.86
CA GLN A 182 21.80 -5.34 2.92
C GLN A 182 21.29 -4.58 1.69
N ASP A 183 21.48 -5.11 0.47
CA ASP A 183 21.01 -4.46 -0.76
C ASP A 183 19.49 -4.28 -0.78
N ALA A 184 18.79 -5.26 -0.22
CA ALA A 184 17.35 -5.21 -0.07
C ALA A 184 16.85 -4.14 0.90
N ALA A 185 17.55 -3.99 2.03
CA ALA A 185 17.23 -2.96 3.02
C ALA A 185 17.65 -1.57 2.54
N ALA A 186 18.71 -1.47 1.73
CA ALA A 186 19.29 -0.21 1.30
C ALA A 186 18.28 0.70 0.60
N THR A 187 17.40 0.15 -0.25
CA THR A 187 16.37 0.95 -0.92
C THR A 187 15.31 1.45 0.06
N ALA A 188 14.93 0.65 1.05
CA ALA A 188 13.98 1.07 2.09
C ALA A 188 14.58 2.21 2.93
N LEU A 189 15.83 2.06 3.36
CA LEU A 189 16.56 3.06 4.13
C LEU A 189 16.76 4.36 3.35
N TYR A 190 17.13 4.24 2.07
CA TYR A 190 17.25 5.40 1.18
C TYR A 190 15.95 6.19 1.11
N LEU A 191 14.81 5.52 0.85
CA LEU A 191 13.51 6.17 0.77
C LEU A 191 13.03 6.73 2.11
N ALA A 192 13.41 6.11 3.22
CA ALA A 192 12.98 6.50 4.56
C ALA A 192 13.84 7.62 5.19
N ALA A 193 15.10 7.77 4.80
CA ALA A 193 16.04 8.63 5.52
C ALA A 193 16.85 9.59 4.64
N SER A 194 16.93 9.38 3.32
CA SER A 194 17.77 10.23 2.47
C SER A 194 17.18 11.63 2.28
N GLY A 195 18.05 12.66 2.30
CA GLY A 195 17.71 14.04 1.94
C GLY A 195 17.26 14.16 0.49
N ASP A 196 17.78 13.32 -0.41
CA ASP A 196 17.41 13.28 -1.83
C ASP A 196 15.90 13.14 -2.07
N ILE A 197 15.16 12.56 -1.11
CA ILE A 197 13.72 12.38 -1.22
C ILE A 197 12.95 13.70 -1.12
N VAL A 198 13.51 14.71 -0.45
CA VAL A 198 12.90 16.04 -0.29
C VAL A 198 13.50 17.11 -1.18
N GLU A 199 14.73 16.91 -1.65
CA GLU A 199 15.43 17.88 -2.49
C GLU A 199 14.76 18.07 -3.87
N GLY A 200 14.91 19.26 -4.47
CA GLY A 200 14.53 19.51 -5.86
C GLY A 200 13.05 19.34 -6.20
N GLY A 201 12.14 19.57 -5.23
CA GLY A 201 10.69 19.33 -5.37
C GLY A 201 10.24 17.95 -4.87
N GLY A 202 11.22 17.11 -4.51
CA GLY A 202 11.09 15.84 -3.81
C GLY A 202 10.49 14.69 -4.63
N VAL A 203 10.88 13.47 -4.27
CA VAL A 203 10.51 12.25 -4.99
C VAL A 203 9.30 11.61 -4.33
N ARG A 204 8.20 11.50 -5.06
CA ARG A 204 6.91 11.03 -4.53
C ARG A 204 6.10 10.24 -5.55
N GLY A 205 5.29 9.29 -5.07
CA GLY A 205 4.47 8.39 -5.89
C GLY A 205 5.29 7.46 -6.80
N GLN A 206 6.58 7.27 -6.50
CA GLN A 206 7.51 6.53 -7.36
C GLN A 206 7.70 5.09 -6.93
N TYR A 207 8.25 4.31 -7.87
CA TYR A 207 8.62 2.93 -7.68
C TYR A 207 10.13 2.77 -7.86
N PHE A 208 10.73 2.04 -6.93
CA PHE A 208 12.17 1.81 -6.90
C PHE A 208 12.52 0.32 -6.93
N VAL A 209 13.66 0.01 -7.52
CA VAL A 209 14.30 -1.30 -7.46
C VAL A 209 15.68 -1.17 -6.84
N PRO A 210 16.28 -2.28 -6.39
CA PRO A 210 17.55 -2.18 -5.68
C PRO A 210 18.71 -1.85 -6.62
N VAL A 211 19.67 -1.01 -6.21
CA VAL A 211 19.69 -0.19 -4.97
C VAL A 211 19.33 1.26 -5.34
N ALA A 212 18.25 1.78 -4.73
CA ALA A 212 17.80 3.18 -4.89
C ALA A 212 17.56 3.64 -6.35
N LYS A 213 17.28 2.70 -7.26
CA LYS A 213 17.07 3.03 -8.67
C LYS A 213 15.58 3.18 -8.96
N ARG A 214 15.18 4.35 -9.47
CA ARG A 214 13.83 4.57 -9.98
C ARG A 214 13.60 3.72 -11.23
N GLU A 215 12.45 3.05 -11.30
CA GLU A 215 12.06 2.24 -12.46
C GLU A 215 10.57 2.44 -12.77
N GLU A 216 10.22 2.28 -14.04
CA GLU A 216 8.82 2.26 -14.45
C GLU A 216 8.13 0.95 -14.04
N THR A 217 6.86 1.07 -13.66
CA THR A 217 6.02 -0.07 -13.28
C THR A 217 5.34 -0.70 -14.50
N SER A 218 4.53 -1.74 -14.31
CA SER A 218 3.58 -2.15 -15.35
C SER A 218 2.58 -1.02 -15.66
N ARG A 219 1.97 -1.07 -16.86
CA ARG A 219 0.96 -0.08 -17.30
C ARG A 219 -0.21 0.01 -16.33
N ILE A 220 -0.76 -1.14 -15.93
CA ILE A 220 -1.89 -1.21 -14.99
C ILE A 220 -1.54 -0.61 -13.62
N ALA A 221 -0.29 -0.71 -13.17
CA ALA A 221 0.10 -0.10 -11.91
C ALA A 221 0.00 1.43 -11.96
N GLY A 222 0.11 2.04 -13.15
CA GLY A 222 -0.03 3.48 -13.36
C GLY A 222 -1.46 3.95 -13.63
N ASP A 223 -2.44 3.05 -13.55
CA ASP A 223 -3.84 3.37 -13.76
C ASP A 223 -4.43 4.04 -12.51
N MET A 224 -4.56 5.37 -12.55
CA MET A 224 -5.10 6.14 -11.43
C MET A 224 -6.61 5.94 -11.22
N GLU A 225 -7.34 5.50 -12.24
CA GLU A 225 -8.75 5.19 -12.09
C GLU A 225 -8.92 3.89 -11.30
N LEU A 226 -8.14 2.86 -11.66
CA LEU A 226 -8.06 1.63 -10.87
C LEU A 226 -7.56 1.90 -9.44
N ALA A 227 -6.63 2.84 -9.25
CA ALA A 227 -6.14 3.20 -7.93
C ALA A 227 -7.24 3.79 -7.02
N ARG A 228 -8.11 4.65 -7.58
CA ARG A 228 -9.30 5.17 -6.86
C ARG A 228 -10.32 4.07 -6.57
N GLN A 229 -10.63 3.24 -7.56
CA GLN A 229 -11.57 2.12 -7.37
C GLN A 229 -11.09 1.16 -6.28
N LEU A 230 -9.79 0.88 -6.23
CA LEU A 230 -9.17 0.09 -5.16
C LEU A 230 -9.30 0.78 -3.79
N TRP A 231 -9.06 2.08 -3.73
CA TRP A 231 -9.24 2.87 -2.50
C TRP A 231 -10.68 2.76 -2.01
N ASP A 232 -11.66 3.08 -2.85
CA ASP A 232 -13.08 3.11 -2.48
C ASP A 232 -13.63 1.71 -2.15
N TRP A 233 -13.13 0.67 -2.81
CA TRP A 233 -13.43 -0.70 -2.44
C TRP A 233 -12.89 -1.05 -1.05
N THR A 234 -11.64 -0.65 -0.76
CA THR A 234 -11.01 -0.92 0.53
C THR A 234 -11.75 -0.17 1.64
N ASP A 235 -12.03 1.11 1.45
CA ASP A 235 -12.79 1.93 2.41
C ASP A 235 -14.15 1.32 2.75
N ARG A 236 -14.93 0.90 1.73
CA ARG A 236 -16.22 0.24 1.95
C ARG A 236 -16.08 -1.07 2.73
N LYS A 237 -15.08 -1.88 2.40
CA LYS A 237 -14.83 -3.15 3.09
C LYS A 237 -14.43 -2.96 4.55
N VAL A 238 -13.69 -1.91 4.86
CA VAL A 238 -13.33 -1.57 6.23
C VAL A 238 -14.52 -1.00 6.99
N ALA A 239 -15.33 -0.15 6.35
CA ALA A 239 -16.54 0.43 6.93
C ALA A 239 -17.59 -0.63 7.33
N GLU A 240 -17.70 -1.74 6.59
CA GLU A 240 -18.53 -2.90 6.96
C GLU A 240 -18.21 -3.45 8.36
N VAL A 241 -16.98 -3.24 8.86
CA VAL A 241 -16.50 -3.77 10.15
C VAL A 241 -16.32 -2.67 11.19
N LEU A 242 -15.76 -1.52 10.80
CA LEU A 242 -15.38 -0.43 11.71
C LEU A 242 -16.33 0.78 11.68
N GLY A 243 -17.33 0.78 10.81
CA GLY A 243 -18.27 1.88 10.60
C GLY A 243 -17.80 2.92 9.57
N ASP A 244 -18.73 3.76 9.11
CA ASP A 244 -18.53 4.66 7.96
C ASP A 244 -17.49 5.76 8.17
N ASP A 245 -17.15 6.07 9.42
CA ASP A 245 -16.18 7.12 9.81
C ASP A 245 -14.91 6.53 10.46
N TRP A 246 -14.55 5.28 10.13
CA TRP A 246 -13.40 4.58 10.73
C TRP A 246 -12.08 5.35 10.59
N GLN A 247 -11.93 6.15 9.51
CA GLN A 247 -10.74 6.98 9.28
C GLN A 247 -10.61 8.11 10.32
N ARG A 248 -11.73 8.60 10.87
CA ARG A 248 -11.74 9.73 11.82
C ARG A 248 -11.80 9.27 13.27
N ASN A 249 -12.42 8.13 13.54
CA ASN A 249 -12.63 7.64 14.90
C ASN A 249 -11.31 7.43 15.67
N ALA A 250 -10.23 7.04 14.98
CA ALA A 250 -8.91 6.94 15.61
C ALA A 250 -8.31 8.29 16.06
N VAL A 251 -8.70 9.39 15.42
CA VAL A 251 -8.27 10.75 15.79
C VAL A 251 -9.05 11.25 17.00
N SER A 252 -10.35 10.96 17.07
CA SER A 252 -11.22 11.41 18.17
C SER A 252 -11.00 10.65 19.48
N GLU A 253 -10.50 9.41 19.44
CA GLU A 253 -10.26 8.58 20.63
C GLU A 253 -8.90 8.86 21.30
N GLY A 254 -8.12 9.84 20.81
CA GLY A 254 -6.83 10.21 21.42
C GLY A 254 -5.78 9.11 21.31
N ILE A 255 -5.85 8.27 20.27
CA ILE A 255 -4.83 7.27 19.96
C ILE A 255 -3.54 7.92 19.41
N CYS A 256 -3.55 9.25 19.20
CA CYS A 256 -2.39 10.07 18.87
C CYS A 256 -2.41 11.37 19.68
#